data_AF-A0A623EER4-F1
#
_entry.id   AF-A0A623EER4-F1
#
_cell.length_a   1.000
_cell.length_b   1.000
_cell.length_c   1.000
_cell.angle_alpha   90.00
_cell.angle_beta   90.00
_cell.angle_gamma   90.00
#
_symmetry.space_group_name_H-M   'P 1'
#
loop_
_entity.id
_entity.type
_entity.pdbx_description
1 polymer ?
#
loop_
_entity_poly.entity_id
_entity_poly.type
_entity_poly.pdbx_seq_one_letter_code
_entity_poly.pdbx_strand_id
1 'polypeptide(L)' 'MKYDYCSLSAFQFESLVVYLCYDLLGIGTQSFADGRDGGRDSRFDGVAEAYPSRARPWDGLTIIQAKHTINHNR' A
#
# COMPACT_ATOMS: atom_id res chain seq x y z
N MET A 1 4.10 4.33 -21.60
CA MET A 1 4.57 5.39 -20.69
C MET A 1 5.51 4.76 -19.68
N LYS A 2 6.71 5.30 -19.52
CA LYS A 2 7.60 4.94 -18.41
C LYS A 2 7.26 5.92 -17.29
N TYR A 3 6.51 5.47 -16.29
CA TYR A 3 6.23 6.32 -15.12
C TYR A 3 7.54 6.45 -14.33
N ASP A 4 7.99 7.68 -14.12
CA ASP A 4 9.17 7.95 -13.31
C ASP A 4 8.78 7.87 -11.82
N TYR A 5 8.64 6.66 -11.31
CA TYR A 5 8.32 6.42 -9.91
C TYR A 5 9.38 6.96 -8.95
N CYS A 6 10.62 7.17 -9.42
CA CYS A 6 11.69 7.76 -8.63
C CYS A 6 11.48 9.26 -8.39
N SER A 7 10.70 9.95 -9.23
CA SER A 7 10.37 11.37 -9.09
C SER A 7 9.24 11.67 -8.11
N LEU A 8 8.51 10.64 -7.64
CA LEU A 8 7.41 10.80 -6.69
C LEU A 8 7.92 11.30 -5.34
N SER A 9 7.15 12.17 -4.69
CA SER A 9 7.35 12.44 -3.27
C SER A 9 6.95 11.21 -2.43
N ALA A 10 7.42 11.13 -1.19
CA ALA A 10 7.03 10.05 -0.28
C ALA A 10 5.50 9.93 -0.13
N PHE A 11 4.79 11.06 -0.01
CA PHE A 11 3.32 11.10 0.09
C PHE A 11 2.62 10.63 -1.19
N GLN A 12 3.15 10.99 -2.37
CA GLN A 12 2.60 10.52 -3.64
C GLN A 12 2.84 9.02 -3.82
N PHE A 13 3.99 8.52 -3.38
CA PHE A 13 4.29 7.09 -3.39
C PHE A 13 3.35 6.31 -2.47
N GLU A 14 3.12 6.79 -1.25
CA GLU A 14 2.13 6.20 -0.34
C GLU A 14 0.72 6.19 -0.92
N SER A 15 0.31 7.29 -1.58
CA SER A 15 -1.00 7.35 -2.26
C SER A 15 -1.10 6.29 -3.36
N LEU A 16 -0.04 6.11 -4.16
CA LEU A 16 0.04 5.04 -5.15
C LEU A 16 -0.07 3.66 -4.50
N VAL A 17 0.59 3.42 -3.38
CA VAL A 17 0.50 2.16 -2.63
C VAL A 17 -0.94 1.89 -2.17
N VAL A 18 -1.66 2.90 -1.67
CA VAL A 18 -3.08 2.76 -1.29
C VAL A 18 -3.95 2.38 -2.49
N TYR A 19 -3.74 2.99 -3.67
CA TYR A 19 -4.48 2.61 -4.88
C TYR A 19 -4.21 1.15 -5.28
N LEU A 20 -2.98 0.67 -5.16
CA LEU A 20 -2.67 -0.74 -5.39
C LEU A 20 -3.35 -1.65 -4.36
N CYS A 21 -3.44 -1.23 -3.10
CA CYS A 21 -4.16 -1.95 -2.07
C CYS A 21 -5.68 -1.96 -2.29
N TYR A 22 -6.26 -0.94 -2.94
CA TYR A 22 -7.67 -1.00 -3.34
C TYR A 22 -7.93 -2.13 -4.33
N ASP A 23 -7.02 -2.38 -5.27
CA ASP A 23 -7.17 -3.45 -6.25
C ASP A 23 -6.89 -4.84 -5.64
N LEU A 24 -5.96 -4.93 -4.67
CA LEU A 24 -5.53 -6.19 -4.07
C LEU A 24 -6.34 -6.63 -2.86
N LEU A 25 -6.61 -5.69 -1.96
CA LEU A 25 -7.26 -5.90 -0.67
C LEU A 25 -8.70 -5.40 -0.70
N GLY A 26 -8.95 -4.25 -1.31
CA GLY A 26 -10.28 -3.69 -1.47
C GLY A 26 -10.38 -2.24 -1.03
N ILE A 27 -11.48 -1.60 -1.43
CA ILE A 27 -11.74 -0.16 -1.23
C ILE A 27 -11.74 0.26 0.26
N GLY A 28 -11.89 -0.70 1.18
CA GLY A 28 -11.82 -0.49 2.62
C GLY A 28 -10.41 -0.20 3.17
N THR A 29 -9.37 -0.18 2.32
CA THR A 29 -8.00 0.16 2.76
C THR A 29 -7.93 1.61 3.27
N GLN A 30 -7.46 1.78 4.50
CA GLN A 30 -7.28 3.08 5.13
C GLN A 30 -6.01 3.75 4.62
N SER A 31 -6.02 5.06 4.38
CA SER A 31 -4.82 5.81 3.99
C SER A 31 -3.77 5.85 5.10
N PHE A 32 -2.53 6.14 4.74
CA PHE A 32 -1.41 6.26 5.68
C PHE A 32 -1.67 7.35 6.74
N ALA A 33 -1.46 7.02 8.00
CA ALA A 33 -1.59 7.93 9.13
C ALA A 33 -0.29 8.01 9.93
N ASP A 34 -0.07 9.14 10.60
CA ASP A 34 1.13 9.37 11.40
C ASP A 34 1.15 8.54 12.68
N GLY A 35 2.24 7.82 12.88
CA GLY A 35 2.58 7.10 14.10
C GLY A 35 3.34 7.99 15.09
N ARG A 36 3.31 7.60 16.37
CA ARG A 36 4.01 8.32 17.45
C ARG A 36 5.54 8.37 17.26
N ASP A 37 6.09 7.39 16.55
CA ASP A 37 7.51 7.25 16.25
C ASP A 37 7.95 7.98 14.96
N GLY A 38 7.02 8.68 14.30
CA GLY A 38 7.26 9.32 13.00
C GLY A 38 7.19 8.35 11.82
N GLY A 39 6.88 7.07 12.06
CA GLY A 39 6.47 6.12 11.03
C GLY A 39 5.08 6.46 10.52
N ARG A 40 4.72 5.92 9.34
CA ARG A 40 3.36 6.03 8.79
C ARG A 40 2.94 4.69 8.26
N ASP A 41 1.76 4.24 8.69
CA ASP A 41 1.19 2.96 8.30
C ASP A 41 -0.23 3.13 7.77
N SER A 42 -0.59 2.23 6.87
CA SER A 42 -1.94 2.01 6.35
C SER A 42 -2.46 0.66 6.86
N ARG A 43 -3.78 0.47 6.82
CA ARG A 43 -4.44 -0.73 7.33
C ARG A 43 -5.58 -1.17 6.44
N PHE A 44 -5.75 -2.48 6.31
CA PHE A 44 -6.97 -3.11 5.81
C PHE A 44 -7.45 -4.15 6.81
N ASP A 45 -8.76 -4.26 7.02
CA ASP A 45 -9.37 -5.23 7.92
C ASP A 45 -10.62 -5.80 7.25
N GLY A 46 -10.55 -7.08 6.84
CA GLY A 46 -11.63 -7.78 6.17
C GLY A 46 -11.13 -8.82 5.16
N VAL A 47 -12.01 -9.18 4.23
CA VAL A 47 -11.73 -10.14 3.16
C VAL A 47 -11.16 -9.41 1.95
N ALA A 48 -9.96 -9.81 1.54
CA ALA A 48 -9.25 -9.22 0.41
C ALA A 48 -9.93 -9.52 -0.94
N GLU A 49 -9.90 -8.55 -1.86
CA GLU A 49 -10.47 -8.71 -3.21
C GLU A 49 -9.71 -9.70 -4.10
N ALA A 50 -8.37 -9.69 -4.04
CA ALA A 50 -7.53 -10.44 -4.98
C ALA A 50 -6.28 -11.08 -4.38
N TYR A 51 -5.99 -10.88 -3.09
CA TYR A 51 -4.80 -11.41 -2.43
C TYR A 51 -5.12 -12.57 -1.47
N PRO A 52 -4.30 -13.64 -1.38
CA PRO A 52 -3.25 -14.00 -2.34
C PRO A 52 -3.82 -14.51 -3.67
N SER A 53 -5.12 -14.84 -3.70
CA SER A 53 -5.84 -15.19 -4.92
C SER A 53 -7.35 -15.00 -4.72
N ARG A 54 -8.08 -14.73 -5.80
CA ARG A 54 -9.56 -14.62 -5.76
C ARG A 54 -10.27 -15.90 -5.31
N ALA A 55 -9.66 -17.07 -5.54
CA ALA A 55 -10.25 -18.36 -5.15
C ALA A 55 -10.16 -18.65 -3.65
N ARG A 56 -9.17 -18.04 -2.97
CA ARG A 56 -8.91 -18.16 -1.53
C ARG A 56 -8.37 -16.81 -1.04
N PRO A 57 -9.25 -15.82 -0.85
CA PRO A 57 -8.83 -14.50 -0.40
C PRO A 57 -8.34 -14.55 1.04
N TRP A 58 -7.42 -13.63 1.36
CA TRP A 58 -7.00 -13.34 2.72
C TRP A 58 -8.18 -12.75 3.48
N ASP A 59 -8.42 -13.22 4.71
CA ASP A 59 -9.44 -12.67 5.60
C ASP A 59 -8.76 -12.31 6.93
N GLY A 60 -8.73 -11.01 7.23
CA GLY A 60 -8.24 -10.50 8.50
C GLY A 60 -7.49 -9.18 8.37
N LEU A 61 -6.66 -8.91 9.37
CA LEU A 61 -5.93 -7.66 9.50
C LEU A 61 -4.66 -7.66 8.64
N THR A 62 -4.50 -6.64 7.81
CA THR A 62 -3.28 -6.33 7.06
C THR A 62 -2.76 -4.96 7.46
N ILE A 63 -1.51 -4.90 7.91
CA ILE A 63 -0.77 -3.65 8.14
C ILE A 63 0.12 -3.39 6.93
N ILE A 64 0.09 -2.18 6.42
CA ILE A 64 0.72 -1.78 5.16
C ILE A 64 1.76 -0.71 5.47
N GLN A 65 3.01 -1.01 5.16
CA GLN A 65 4.16 -0.10 5.30
C GLN A 65 4.79 0.12 3.92
N ALA A 66 5.02 1.37 3.56
CA ALA A 66 5.64 1.75 2.29
C ALA A 66 6.96 2.47 2.52
N LYS A 67 8.01 2.07 1.78
CA LYS A 67 9.30 2.76 1.78
C LYS A 67 9.67 3.15 0.36
N HIS A 68 9.67 4.45 0.07
CA HIS A 68 10.11 4.96 -1.23
C HIS A 68 11.64 5.01 -1.27
N THR A 69 12.26 4.16 -2.08
CA THR A 69 13.72 4.14 -2.27
C THR A 69 14.07 4.77 -3.61
N ILE A 70 14.88 5.83 -3.58
CA ILE A 70 15.33 6.58 -4.77
C ILE A 70 16.42 5.83 -5.56
N ASN A 71 17.05 4.84 -4.94
CA ASN A 71 18.05 4.00 -5.58
C ASN A 71 17.36 2.98 -6.50
N HIS A 72 17.81 2.92 -7.74
CA HIS A 72 17.50 1.77 -8.59
C HIS A 72 18.05 0.53 -7.88
N ASN A 73 17.22 -0.49 -7.65
CA ASN A 73 17.73 -1.82 -7.30
C ASN A 73 18.67 -2.24 -8.44
N ARG A 74 19.97 -2.29 -8.14
CA ARG A 74 20.96 -2.94 -9.01
C ARG A 74 20.86 -4.44 -8.83
#